data_AF-A0AAV7HGH8-F1
#
_entry.id   AF-A0AAV7HGH8-F1
#
_cell.length_a   1.000
_cell.length_b   1.000
_cell.length_c   1.000
_cell.angle_alpha   90.00
_cell.angle_beta   90.00
_cell.angle_gamma   90.00
#
_symmetry.space_group_name_H-M   'P 1'
#
loop_
_entity.id
_entity.type
_entity.pdbx_description
1 polymer ?
#
loop_
_entity_poly.entity_id
_entity_poly.type
_entity_poly.pdbx_seq_one_letter_code
_entity_poly.pdbx_strand_id
1 'polypeptide(L)'
;MKILLVFIFGSSVFHSETAIHDRDDRIPTKILKHYWPVINCLLGRESCTPVSEFLAVALPDFLRNQLDNYDYKDKVLLKTHSRNIRKYFPHEWELIEKKFHKRSKYNLSVNSISSADYKIDYLRKEQGEKNDEFSRLAAESFVSNNFTNMVKLYKDLITDLVVYGDCLICNKNSLKWLNDIKNYLQTNYPRELREIVMKNKNR
;
A
#
# COMPACT_ATOMS: atom_id res chain seq x y z
N MET A 1 -61.31 8.42 -35.04
CA MET A 1 -60.06 7.97 -35.69
C MET A 1 -58.93 8.16 -34.69
N LYS A 2 -58.48 7.09 -34.01
CA LYS A 2 -57.46 7.14 -32.95
C LYS A 2 -56.17 6.53 -33.50
N ILE A 3 -55.11 7.34 -33.59
CA ILE A 3 -53.79 6.92 -34.09
C ILE A 3 -53.00 6.37 -32.89
N LEU A 4 -52.70 5.08 -32.94
CA LEU A 4 -51.89 4.38 -31.94
C LEU A 4 -50.41 4.54 -32.33
N LEU A 5 -49.66 5.38 -31.62
CA LEU A 5 -48.21 5.53 -31.78
C LEU A 5 -47.49 4.42 -30.99
N VAL A 6 -47.08 3.37 -31.70
CA VAL A 6 -46.23 2.31 -31.15
C VAL A 6 -44.78 2.77 -31.23
N PHE A 7 -44.23 3.24 -30.11
CA PHE A 7 -42.79 3.49 -29.97
C PHE A 7 -42.08 2.14 -29.76
N ILE A 8 -41.52 1.60 -30.83
CA ILE A 8 -40.56 0.50 -30.76
C ILE A 8 -39.26 1.09 -30.21
N PHE A 9 -39.08 1.01 -28.88
CA PHE A 9 -37.77 1.19 -28.26
C PHE A 9 -36.88 0.03 -28.71
N GLY A 10 -36.22 0.23 -29.85
CA GLY A 10 -35.15 -0.64 -30.30
C GLY A 10 -34.12 -0.74 -29.19
N SER A 11 -34.05 -1.91 -28.56
CA SER A 11 -33.00 -2.27 -27.61
C SER A 11 -31.71 -2.37 -28.42
N SER A 12 -31.03 -1.25 -28.65
CA SER A 12 -29.65 -1.24 -29.10
C SER A 12 -28.83 -1.87 -27.97
N VAL A 13 -28.70 -3.19 -28.04
CA VAL A 13 -27.70 -3.96 -27.32
C VAL A 13 -26.37 -3.42 -27.81
N PHE A 14 -25.85 -2.40 -27.12
CA PHE A 14 -24.45 -2.07 -27.18
C PHE A 14 -23.73 -3.29 -26.60
N HIS A 15 -23.42 -4.27 -27.45
CA HIS A 15 -22.24 -5.10 -27.26
C HIS A 15 -21.08 -4.12 -27.34
N SER A 16 -20.75 -3.49 -26.21
CA SER A 16 -19.36 -3.15 -25.98
C SER A 16 -18.66 -4.50 -25.96
N GLU A 17 -18.17 -4.93 -27.12
CA GLU A 17 -16.93 -5.69 -27.20
C GLU A 17 -15.93 -4.84 -26.46
N THR A 18 -15.90 -5.05 -25.14
CA THR A 18 -14.89 -4.52 -24.28
C THR A 18 -13.61 -4.95 -24.95
N ALA A 19 -12.83 -3.97 -25.39
CA ALA A 19 -11.40 -4.14 -25.50
C ALA A 19 -10.97 -4.82 -24.21
N ILE A 20 -10.92 -6.15 -24.24
CA ILE A 20 -10.00 -6.94 -23.46
C ILE A 20 -8.69 -6.47 -24.04
N HIS A 21 -8.26 -5.29 -23.56
CA HIS A 21 -6.98 -4.69 -23.79
C HIS A 21 -5.99 -5.83 -23.83
N ASP A 22 -5.19 -5.90 -24.90
CA ASP A 22 -4.00 -6.74 -25.02
C ASP A 22 -3.42 -6.94 -23.62
N ARG A 23 -3.84 -8.05 -22.97
CA ARG A 23 -3.49 -8.26 -21.58
C ARG A 23 -2.04 -8.60 -21.69
N ASP A 24 -1.22 -7.73 -21.12
CA ASP A 24 0.21 -7.84 -21.22
C ASP A 24 0.60 -9.26 -20.79
N ASP A 25 1.01 -10.11 -21.75
CA ASP A 25 1.39 -11.51 -21.52
C ASP A 25 2.53 -11.62 -20.49
N ARG A 26 3.13 -10.48 -20.12
CA ARG A 26 4.11 -10.30 -19.05
C ARG A 26 3.54 -10.47 -17.64
N ILE A 27 2.22 -10.49 -17.42
CA ILE A 27 1.65 -10.66 -16.07
C ILE A 27 1.53 -12.16 -15.74
N PRO A 28 2.21 -12.67 -14.68
CA PRO A 28 2.11 -14.08 -14.33
C PRO A 28 0.67 -14.51 -14.02
N THR A 29 0.24 -15.67 -14.53
CA THR A 29 -1.13 -16.20 -14.37
C THR A 29 -1.60 -16.22 -12.92
N LYS A 30 -0.69 -16.50 -11.97
CA LYS A 30 -1.00 -16.50 -10.53
C LYS A 30 -1.36 -15.11 -10.00
N ILE A 31 -0.66 -14.07 -10.47
CA ILE A 31 -0.94 -12.67 -10.10
C ILE A 31 -2.27 -12.24 -10.70
N LEU A 32 -2.50 -12.57 -11.98
CA LEU A 32 -3.77 -12.30 -12.65
C LEU A 32 -4.94 -12.94 -11.90
N LYS A 33 -4.90 -14.25 -11.65
CA LYS A 33 -5.98 -14.97 -10.97
C LYS A 33 -6.27 -14.42 -9.58
N HIS A 34 -5.25 -13.93 -8.86
CA HIS A 34 -5.41 -13.40 -7.51
C HIS A 34 -5.99 -11.98 -7.50
N TYR A 35 -5.49 -11.07 -8.34
CA TYR A 35 -5.84 -9.65 -8.29
C TYR A 35 -7.01 -9.27 -9.18
N TRP A 36 -7.29 -10.04 -10.24
CA TRP A 36 -8.37 -9.70 -11.17
C TRP A 36 -9.75 -9.60 -10.51
N PRO A 37 -10.18 -10.53 -9.64
CA PRO A 37 -11.47 -10.40 -8.94
C PRO A 37 -11.53 -9.16 -8.05
N VAL A 38 -10.41 -8.82 -7.39
CA VAL A 38 -10.30 -7.63 -6.54
C VAL A 38 -10.48 -6.37 -7.38
N ILE A 39 -9.79 -6.26 -8.52
CA ILE A 39 -9.88 -5.12 -9.44
C ILE A 39 -11.31 -4.97 -9.98
N ASN A 40 -11.93 -6.08 -10.41
CA ASN A 40 -13.29 -6.05 -10.93
C ASN A 40 -14.30 -5.59 -9.87
N CYS A 41 -14.19 -6.07 -8.63
CA CYS A 41 -14.98 -5.56 -7.51
C CYS A 41 -14.75 -4.05 -7.28
N LEU A 42 -13.50 -3.60 -7.18
CA LEU A 42 -13.17 -2.18 -6.96
C LEU A 42 -13.74 -1.29 -8.08
N LEU A 43 -13.75 -1.77 -9.32
CA LEU A 43 -14.32 -1.09 -10.47
C LEU A 43 -15.84 -1.26 -10.60
N GLY A 44 -16.46 -2.17 -9.83
CA GLY A 44 -17.91 -2.42 -9.84
C GLY A 44 -18.36 -3.22 -11.06
N ARG A 45 -17.47 -4.06 -11.59
CA ARG A 45 -17.72 -4.96 -12.73
C ARG A 45 -18.25 -6.33 -12.26
N GLU A 46 -17.88 -6.75 -11.06
CA GLU A 46 -18.25 -8.04 -10.47
C GLU A 46 -18.56 -7.87 -8.97
N SER A 47 -19.22 -8.86 -8.38
CA SER A 47 -19.47 -8.91 -6.94
C SER A 47 -18.17 -9.03 -6.14
N CYS A 48 -18.17 -8.44 -4.95
CA CYS A 48 -17.02 -8.44 -4.08
C CYS A 48 -16.96 -9.71 -3.22
N THR A 49 -15.76 -10.29 -3.12
CA THR A 49 -15.38 -11.18 -2.01
C THR A 49 -15.20 -10.37 -0.72
N PRO A 50 -15.19 -10.98 0.48
CA PRO A 50 -15.02 -10.26 1.73
C PRO A 50 -13.76 -9.38 1.79
N VAL A 51 -12.63 -9.88 1.26
CA VAL A 51 -11.38 -9.10 1.20
C VAL A 51 -11.51 -7.90 0.26
N SER A 52 -12.07 -8.11 -0.93
CA SER A 52 -12.24 -7.03 -1.90
C SER A 52 -13.32 -6.02 -1.48
N GLU A 53 -14.32 -6.44 -0.71
CA GLU A 53 -15.34 -5.57 -0.13
C GLU A 53 -14.72 -4.64 0.91
N PHE A 54 -13.92 -5.20 1.82
CA PHE A 54 -13.12 -4.40 2.76
C PHE A 54 -12.27 -3.35 2.03
N LEU A 55 -11.54 -3.77 0.98
CA LEU A 55 -10.77 -2.82 0.17
C LEU A 55 -11.67 -1.77 -0.49
N ALA A 56 -12.81 -2.12 -1.05
CA ALA A 56 -13.71 -1.17 -1.70
C ALA A 56 -14.22 -0.08 -0.74
N VAL A 57 -14.41 -0.44 0.54
CA VAL A 57 -14.81 0.48 1.61
C VAL A 57 -13.61 1.32 2.10
N ALA A 58 -12.45 0.70 2.31
CA ALA A 58 -11.32 1.35 2.96
C ALA A 58 -10.39 2.11 2.01
N LEU A 59 -10.27 1.69 0.75
CA LEU A 59 -9.39 2.30 -0.25
C LEU A 59 -9.67 3.80 -0.50
N PRO A 60 -10.93 4.29 -0.55
CA PRO A 60 -11.20 5.72 -0.69
C PRO A 60 -10.64 6.55 0.47
N ASP A 61 -10.73 6.05 1.71
CA ASP A 61 -10.15 6.74 2.86
C ASP A 61 -8.63 6.61 2.86
N PHE A 62 -8.10 5.44 2.51
CA PHE A 62 -6.67 5.21 2.34
C PHE A 62 -6.02 6.21 1.37
N LEU A 63 -6.62 6.40 0.19
CA LEU A 63 -6.11 7.33 -0.82
C LEU A 63 -6.16 8.79 -0.36
N ARG A 64 -7.03 9.14 0.59
CA ARG A 64 -7.18 10.50 1.13
C ARG A 64 -6.25 10.76 2.32
N ASN A 65 -6.29 9.90 3.32
CA ASN A 65 -5.82 10.18 4.68
C ASN A 65 -4.67 9.27 5.15
N GLN A 66 -4.07 8.47 4.26
CA GLN A 66 -2.86 7.69 4.54
C GLN A 66 -2.90 6.77 5.79
N LEU A 67 -4.10 6.29 6.14
CA LEU A 67 -4.36 5.18 7.07
C LEU A 67 -4.41 5.48 8.58
N ASP A 68 -4.50 6.72 9.05
CA ASP A 68 -4.42 6.96 10.50
C ASP A 68 -5.48 6.20 11.33
N ASN A 69 -6.66 5.94 10.76
CA ASN A 69 -7.79 5.30 11.42
C ASN A 69 -7.84 3.77 11.34
N TYR A 70 -6.88 3.13 10.66
CA TYR A 70 -6.90 1.68 10.46
C TYR A 70 -5.99 0.97 11.46
N ASP A 71 -6.34 -0.25 11.84
CA ASP A 71 -5.42 -1.11 12.58
C ASP A 71 -4.24 -1.54 11.68
N TYR A 72 -3.16 -2.02 12.30
CA TYR A 72 -1.94 -2.34 11.57
C TYR A 72 -2.15 -3.41 10.46
N LYS A 73 -2.99 -4.41 10.72
CA LYS A 73 -3.24 -5.51 9.79
C LYS A 73 -3.96 -5.00 8.53
N ASP A 74 -4.93 -4.13 8.73
CA ASP A 74 -5.69 -3.46 7.67
C ASP A 74 -4.79 -2.54 6.84
N LYS A 75 -3.88 -1.81 7.49
CA LYS A 75 -2.87 -0.99 6.81
C LYS A 75 -2.01 -1.84 5.88
N VAL A 76 -1.50 -2.96 6.37
CA VAL A 76 -0.65 -3.88 5.60
C VAL A 76 -1.42 -4.45 4.41
N LEU A 77 -2.67 -4.87 4.61
CA LEU A 77 -3.53 -5.39 3.56
C LEU A 77 -3.79 -4.36 2.45
N LEU A 78 -4.24 -3.15 2.84
CA LEU A 78 -4.51 -2.04 1.91
C LEU A 78 -3.27 -1.66 1.11
N LYS A 79 -2.13 -1.48 1.78
CA LYS A 79 -0.86 -1.14 1.12
C LYS A 79 -0.41 -2.24 0.16
N THR A 80 -0.46 -3.50 0.59
CA THR A 80 0.00 -4.63 -0.21
C THR A 80 -0.82 -4.78 -1.49
N HIS A 81 -2.15 -4.72 -1.37
CA HIS A 81 -3.03 -4.83 -2.53
C HIS A 81 -2.92 -3.62 -3.45
N SER A 82 -2.92 -2.39 -2.91
CA SER A 82 -2.75 -1.18 -3.72
C SER A 82 -1.42 -1.17 -4.49
N ARG A 83 -0.32 -1.57 -3.83
CA ARG A 83 1.00 -1.65 -4.46
C ARG A 83 1.03 -2.68 -5.60
N ASN A 84 0.52 -3.88 -5.35
CA ASN A 84 0.54 -4.93 -6.36
C ASN A 84 -0.39 -4.62 -7.53
N ILE A 85 -1.56 -4.02 -7.28
CA ILE A 85 -2.44 -3.56 -8.35
C ILE A 85 -1.75 -2.46 -9.17
N ARG A 86 -1.18 -1.43 -8.52
CA ARG A 86 -0.43 -0.37 -9.23
C ARG A 86 0.74 -0.91 -10.05
N LYS A 87 1.46 -1.91 -9.52
CA LYS A 87 2.64 -2.49 -10.18
C LYS A 87 2.27 -3.34 -11.40
N TYR A 88 1.29 -4.23 -11.27
CA TYR A 88 0.98 -5.22 -12.30
C TYR A 88 -0.20 -4.81 -13.20
N PHE A 89 -1.04 -3.88 -12.75
CA PHE A 89 -2.26 -3.42 -13.43
C PHE A 89 -2.33 -1.88 -13.40
N PRO A 90 -1.33 -1.15 -13.94
CA PRO A 90 -1.24 0.29 -13.81
C PRO A 90 -2.44 1.02 -14.43
N HIS A 91 -2.94 0.53 -15.57
CA HIS A 91 -4.11 1.11 -16.23
C HIS A 91 -5.38 0.93 -15.39
N GLU A 92 -5.61 -0.27 -14.85
CA GLU A 92 -6.74 -0.53 -13.95
C GLU A 92 -6.63 0.30 -12.66
N TRP A 93 -5.40 0.49 -12.15
CA TRP A 93 -5.14 1.33 -11.00
C TRP A 93 -5.56 2.79 -11.26
N GLU A 94 -5.25 3.36 -12.43
CA GLU A 94 -5.73 4.69 -12.82
C GLU A 94 -7.26 4.78 -12.84
N LEU A 95 -7.94 3.74 -13.32
CA LEU A 95 -9.41 3.68 -13.31
C LEU A 95 -9.97 3.62 -11.89
N ILE A 96 -9.31 2.87 -11.01
CA ILE A 96 -9.64 2.77 -9.58
C ILE A 96 -9.47 4.13 -8.90
N GLU A 97 -8.31 4.77 -9.07
CA GLU A 97 -8.03 6.10 -8.52
C GLU A 97 -9.04 7.11 -9.04
N LYS A 98 -9.33 7.13 -10.34
CA LYS A 98 -10.33 8.02 -10.93
C LYS A 98 -11.74 7.80 -10.35
N LYS A 99 -12.14 6.55 -10.14
CA LYS A 99 -13.45 6.22 -9.53
C LYS A 99 -13.56 6.75 -8.11
N PHE A 100 -12.52 6.61 -7.31
CA PHE A 100 -12.52 7.04 -5.91
C PHE A 100 -12.19 8.54 -5.73
N HIS A 101 -11.40 9.14 -6.61
CA HIS A 101 -11.18 10.60 -6.67
C HIS A 101 -12.44 11.36 -7.12
N LYS A 102 -13.22 10.82 -8.06
CA LYS A 102 -14.52 11.43 -8.43
C LYS A 102 -15.47 11.50 -7.24
N ARG A 103 -15.40 10.55 -6.31
CA ARG A 103 -16.14 10.58 -5.05
C ARG A 103 -15.55 11.57 -4.04
N SER A 104 -14.27 11.93 -4.15
CA SER A 104 -13.56 12.80 -3.21
C SER A 104 -13.53 14.29 -3.59
N LYS A 105 -14.34 14.74 -4.57
CA LYS A 105 -14.43 16.17 -4.93
C LYS A 105 -14.98 17.08 -3.81
N TYR A 106 -15.27 16.53 -2.63
CA TYR A 106 -15.33 17.28 -1.38
C TYR A 106 -14.00 17.13 -0.62
N ASN A 107 -13.16 18.17 -0.76
CA ASN A 107 -11.98 18.55 0.04
C ASN A 107 -10.96 17.44 0.39
N LEU A 108 -9.77 17.48 -0.23
CA LEU A 108 -8.51 17.74 0.48
C LEU A 108 -7.28 17.70 -0.44
N SER A 109 -6.33 18.56 -0.10
CA SER A 109 -5.05 18.83 -0.77
C SER A 109 -4.02 17.72 -0.52
N VAL A 110 -3.42 17.24 -1.60
CA VAL A 110 -2.29 16.30 -1.63
C VAL A 110 -1.04 17.00 -1.11
N ASN A 111 -0.49 16.60 0.05
CA ASN A 111 0.85 17.07 0.49
C ASN A 111 1.63 16.18 1.50
N SER A 112 1.22 14.95 1.83
CA SER A 112 1.86 14.21 2.93
C SER A 112 2.94 13.19 2.55
N ILE A 113 3.05 12.75 1.29
CA ILE A 113 4.04 11.70 0.89
C ILE A 113 5.47 12.25 0.78
N SER A 114 5.68 13.53 0.47
CA SER A 114 7.04 14.09 0.33
C SER A 114 7.76 14.35 1.66
N SER A 115 7.07 14.32 2.80
CA SER A 115 7.66 14.76 4.08
C SER A 115 8.52 13.69 4.78
N ALA A 116 8.22 12.41 4.59
CA ALA A 116 8.94 11.31 5.24
C ALA A 116 10.31 11.09 4.59
N ASP A 117 10.36 10.93 3.26
CA ASP A 117 11.62 10.78 2.53
C ASP A 117 12.53 12.02 2.69
N TYR A 118 11.96 13.23 2.67
CA TYR A 118 12.72 14.46 2.89
C TYR A 118 13.27 14.55 4.32
N LYS A 119 12.52 14.11 5.34
CA LYS A 119 13.01 14.05 6.73
C LYS A 119 14.13 13.03 6.87
N ILE A 120 14.07 11.89 6.19
CA ILE A 120 15.13 10.85 6.24
C ILE A 120 16.44 11.41 5.67
N ASP A 121 16.38 11.99 4.47
CA ASP A 121 17.57 12.58 3.83
C ASP A 121 18.12 13.79 4.61
N TYR A 122 17.26 14.60 5.22
CA TYR A 122 17.65 15.73 6.07
C TYR A 122 18.42 15.27 7.32
N LEU A 123 17.89 14.28 8.05
CA LEU A 123 18.51 13.78 9.28
C LEU A 123 19.83 13.08 9.02
N ARG A 124 19.94 12.38 7.88
CA ARG A 124 21.19 11.75 7.45
C ARG A 124 22.27 12.77 7.13
N LYS A 125 21.89 13.95 6.62
CA LYS A 125 22.81 15.06 6.36
C LYS A 125 23.23 15.77 7.65
N GLU A 126 22.32 15.97 8.60
CA GLU A 126 22.67 16.62 9.88
C GLU A 126 23.58 15.77 10.78
N GLN A 127 23.43 14.43 10.77
CA GLN A 127 24.24 13.57 11.65
C GLN A 127 25.62 13.18 11.08
N GLY A 128 25.96 13.63 9.86
CA GLY A 128 27.30 13.49 9.27
C GLY A 128 27.79 12.04 9.17
N GLU A 129 27.44 11.33 8.11
CA GLU A 129 28.01 10.07 7.56
C GLU A 129 28.45 8.91 8.48
N LYS A 130 28.34 8.98 9.81
CA LYS A 130 28.63 7.86 10.72
C LYS A 130 27.41 6.94 10.81
N ASN A 131 27.17 6.25 9.70
CA ASN A 131 26.03 5.37 9.47
C ASN A 131 25.91 4.27 10.55
N ASP A 132 27.03 3.85 11.14
CA ASP A 132 27.08 2.74 12.09
C ASP A 132 26.54 3.11 13.48
N GLU A 133 26.86 4.30 13.98
CA GLU A 133 26.41 4.74 15.31
C GLU A 133 24.91 5.00 15.33
N PHE A 134 24.39 5.63 14.27
CA PHE A 134 22.95 5.86 14.14
C PHE A 134 22.17 4.55 13.99
N SER A 135 22.68 3.60 13.20
CA SER A 135 22.06 2.27 13.03
C SER A 135 22.05 1.48 14.34
N ARG A 136 23.13 1.57 15.13
CA ARG A 136 23.19 1.00 16.48
C ARG A 136 22.14 1.61 17.40
N LEU A 137 22.07 2.94 17.49
CA LEU A 137 21.11 3.64 18.34
C LEU A 137 19.66 3.30 17.93
N ALA A 138 19.38 3.25 16.63
CA ALA A 138 18.07 2.85 16.12
C ALA A 138 17.73 1.40 16.51
N ALA A 139 18.69 0.48 16.43
CA ALA A 139 18.51 -0.91 16.85
C ALA A 139 18.28 -1.04 18.37
N GLU A 140 19.05 -0.33 19.18
CA GLU A 140 18.92 -0.32 20.64
C GLU A 140 17.55 0.26 21.07
N SER A 141 17.12 1.36 20.46
CA SER A 141 15.77 1.90 20.64
C SER A 141 14.69 0.92 20.18
N PHE A 142 14.95 0.15 19.11
CA PHE A 142 14.03 -0.84 18.60
C PHE A 142 13.78 -1.98 19.59
N VAL A 143 14.86 -2.53 20.15
CA VAL A 143 14.80 -3.61 21.15
C VAL A 143 14.21 -3.13 22.47
N SER A 144 14.65 -1.98 22.97
CA SER A 144 14.17 -1.42 24.25
C SER A 144 12.74 -0.87 24.18
N ASN A 145 12.16 -0.79 22.98
CA ASN A 145 10.88 -0.12 22.71
C ASN A 145 10.84 1.34 23.19
N ASN A 146 12.01 1.98 23.35
CA ASN A 146 12.16 3.36 23.80
C ASN A 146 12.52 4.25 22.60
N PHE A 147 11.47 4.77 21.95
CA PHE A 147 11.59 5.58 20.74
C PHE A 147 11.33 7.05 21.06
N THR A 148 12.28 7.94 20.78
CA THR A 148 11.99 9.38 20.66
C THR A 148 11.16 9.63 19.39
N ASN A 149 10.58 10.83 19.24
CA ASN A 149 9.71 11.18 18.11
C ASN A 149 10.29 10.86 16.72
N MET A 150 11.61 10.96 16.56
CA MET A 150 12.32 10.62 15.33
C MET A 150 12.35 9.12 15.05
N VAL A 151 12.61 8.31 16.09
CA VAL A 151 12.77 6.85 15.95
C VAL A 151 11.41 6.16 15.80
N LYS A 152 10.31 6.81 16.20
CA LYS A 152 8.94 6.30 16.00
C LYS A 152 8.58 6.12 14.52
N LEU A 153 9.01 7.02 13.63
CA LEU A 153 8.78 6.89 12.20
C LEU A 153 9.56 5.70 11.62
N TYR A 154 10.77 5.48 12.14
CA TYR A 154 11.63 4.35 11.73
C TYR A 154 11.18 3.03 12.31
N LYS A 155 10.55 3.03 13.50
CA LYS A 155 10.00 1.82 14.11
C LYS A 155 9.10 1.06 13.15
N ASP A 156 8.18 1.76 12.50
CA ASP A 156 7.21 1.13 11.60
C ASP A 156 7.94 0.56 10.37
N LEU A 157 8.92 1.29 9.83
CA LEU A 157 9.71 0.83 8.68
C LEU A 157 10.63 -0.36 9.00
N ILE A 158 11.28 -0.32 10.16
CA ILE A 158 12.10 -1.43 10.67
C ILE A 158 11.20 -2.62 10.96
N THR A 159 10.03 -2.42 11.56
CA THR A 159 9.04 -3.49 11.83
C THR A 159 8.59 -4.12 10.51
N ASP A 160 8.22 -3.31 9.53
CA ASP A 160 7.83 -3.78 8.20
C ASP A 160 8.95 -4.65 7.59
N LEU A 161 10.19 -4.14 7.59
CA LEU A 161 11.33 -4.86 7.03
C LEU A 161 11.71 -6.13 7.81
N VAL A 162 11.66 -6.10 9.14
CA VAL A 162 12.08 -7.20 10.02
C VAL A 162 11.01 -8.30 10.05
N VAL A 163 9.74 -7.93 10.19
CA VAL A 163 8.64 -8.87 10.39
C VAL A 163 8.20 -9.47 9.05
N TYR A 164 8.15 -8.65 8.00
CA TYR A 164 7.60 -9.03 6.69
C TYR A 164 8.66 -9.19 5.61
N GLY A 165 9.91 -8.78 5.86
CA GLY A 165 11.01 -8.93 4.91
C GLY A 165 11.01 -7.89 3.79
N ASP A 166 10.19 -6.84 3.88
CA ASP A 166 10.02 -5.83 2.83
C ASP A 166 9.79 -4.44 3.44
N CYS A 167 10.28 -3.37 2.82
CA CYS A 167 9.96 -1.98 3.20
C CYS A 167 9.28 -1.25 2.04
N LEU A 168 7.96 -1.09 2.15
CA LEU A 168 7.09 -0.68 1.04
C LEU A 168 7.25 0.77 0.59
N ILE A 169 7.60 1.67 1.51
CA ILE A 169 7.77 3.11 1.22
C ILE A 169 9.23 3.54 1.19
N CYS A 170 10.16 2.57 1.23
CA CYS A 170 11.57 2.88 1.22
C CYS A 170 12.07 3.14 -0.19
N ASN A 171 12.68 4.30 -0.40
CA ASN A 171 13.59 4.48 -1.53
C ASN A 171 14.87 3.62 -1.34
N LYS A 172 15.72 3.56 -2.38
CA LYS A 172 16.95 2.74 -2.38
C LYS A 172 17.88 3.05 -1.20
N ASN A 173 17.99 4.31 -0.78
CA ASN A 173 18.84 4.72 0.32
C ASN A 173 18.27 4.29 1.67
N SER A 174 16.98 4.55 1.90
CA SER A 174 16.27 4.12 3.12
C SER A 174 16.29 2.60 3.28
N LEU A 175 16.10 1.86 2.18
CA LEU A 175 16.14 0.39 2.21
C LEU A 175 17.54 -0.13 2.56
N LYS A 176 18.60 0.48 2.02
CA LYS A 176 19.98 0.09 2.37
C LYS A 176 20.21 0.25 3.87
N TRP A 177 19.89 1.42 4.41
CA TRP A 177 20.09 1.71 5.83
C TRP A 177 19.25 0.82 6.75
N LEU A 178 17.97 0.57 6.43
CA LEU A 178 17.16 -0.34 7.22
C LEU A 178 17.68 -1.79 7.16
N ASN A 179 18.29 -2.22 6.05
CA ASN A 179 18.97 -3.51 5.99
C ASN A 179 20.20 -3.54 6.90
N ASP A 180 20.95 -2.44 6.99
CA ASP A 180 22.08 -2.33 7.93
C ASP A 180 21.59 -2.51 9.38
N ILE A 181 20.47 -1.86 9.76
CA ILE A 181 19.84 -2.03 11.07
C ILE A 181 19.36 -3.48 11.27
N LYS A 182 18.68 -4.06 10.28
CA LYS A 182 18.20 -5.44 10.34
C LYS A 182 19.35 -6.42 10.57
N ASN A 183 20.44 -6.26 9.83
CA ASN A 183 21.64 -7.08 9.98
C ASN A 183 22.24 -6.91 11.38
N TYR A 184 22.35 -5.68 11.87
CA TYR A 184 22.82 -5.39 13.22
C TYR A 184 21.95 -6.05 14.30
N LEU A 185 20.61 -5.97 14.16
CA LEU A 185 19.66 -6.63 15.06
C LEU A 185 19.81 -8.16 15.03
N GLN A 186 20.01 -8.75 13.84
CA GLN A 186 20.22 -10.18 13.70
C GLN A 186 21.52 -10.66 14.34
N THR A 187 22.58 -9.86 14.25
CA THR A 187 23.89 -10.18 14.85
C THR A 187 23.88 -10.01 16.36
N ASN A 188 23.34 -8.89 16.87
CA ASN A 188 23.52 -8.49 18.27
C ASN A 188 22.33 -8.83 19.17
N TYR A 189 21.11 -8.93 18.62
CA TYR A 189 19.87 -9.17 19.38
C TYR A 189 18.97 -10.27 18.76
N PRO A 190 19.51 -11.46 18.46
CA PRO A 190 18.76 -12.49 17.72
C PRO A 190 17.58 -13.09 18.49
N ARG A 191 17.55 -12.97 19.82
CA ARG A 191 16.48 -13.49 20.67
C ARG A 191 15.31 -12.50 20.69
N GLU A 192 15.60 -11.25 21.01
CA GLU A 192 14.65 -10.15 21.09
C GLU A 192 13.99 -9.92 19.73
N LEU A 193 14.77 -10.00 18.65
CA LEU A 193 14.24 -9.91 17.30
C LEU A 193 13.20 -11.01 17.01
N ARG A 194 13.47 -12.26 17.42
CA ARG A 194 12.53 -13.37 17.28
C ARG A 194 11.24 -13.14 18.07
N GLU A 195 11.35 -12.67 19.31
CA GLU A 195 10.20 -12.36 20.16
C GLU A 195 9.34 -11.23 19.56
N ILE A 196 9.97 -10.18 19.04
CA ILE A 196 9.28 -9.09 18.33
C ILE A 196 8.55 -9.60 17.09
N VAL A 197 9.21 -10.43 16.27
CA VAL A 197 8.60 -11.01 15.06
C VAL A 197 7.41 -11.90 15.41
N MET A 198 7.53 -12.77 16.41
CA MET A 198 6.43 -13.63 16.87
C MET A 198 5.26 -12.82 17.41
N LYS A 199 5.53 -11.80 18.24
CA LYS A 199 4.50 -10.94 18.83
C LYS A 199 3.71 -10.17 17.78
N ASN A 200 4.36 -9.69 16.71
CA ASN A 200 3.69 -8.94 15.66
C ASN A 200 2.97 -9.83 14.64
N LYS A 201 3.41 -11.07 14.42
CA LYS A 201 2.70 -12.03 13.54
C LYS A 201 1.38 -12.56 14.14
N ASN A 202 1.26 -12.53 15.46
CA ASN A 202 0.08 -13.01 16.18
C ASN A 202 -0.95 -11.92 16.51
N ARG A 203 -0.72 -10.68 16.05
CA ARG A 203 -1.68 -9.56 16.13
C ARG A 203 -2.40 -9.40 14.79
#